data_AF-A0A355ESW3-F1
#
_entry.id   AF-A0A355ESW3-F1
#
_cell.length_a   1.000
_cell.length_b   1.000
_cell.length_c   1.000
_cell.angle_alpha   90.00
_cell.angle_beta   90.00
_cell.angle_gamma   90.00
#
_symmetry.space_group_name_H-M   'P 1'
#
loop_
_entity.id
_entity.type
_entity.pdbx_description
1 polymer ?
#
loop_
_entity_poly.entity_id
_entity_poly.type
_entity_poly.pdbx_seq_one_letter_code
_entity_poly.pdbx_strand_id
1 'polypeptide(L)'
;MDVRALLRVGSLVGALVAAGCGGAPEAAPPLDDPTASQELVARPGLIELRRWQEPRQRVVIDRAGVLLGPLGEPAVRQLFVEPDRREDLQAFLRMYAPFLSRSPFGELAFGGRGTAPAGPAARRMILEWVRKVAAEAGGVAGAGEVYGLVLAWHRGGGLGGCGDVAVYLDGEVRAGSCAGPESRGRLNPAAWTGLMQRYDRLRPFQEVLGKDDESGRAPENLTFAGHGAQTASPADVEALRALAAGLDRALAARRKEAAPVPVAPGDADGLSELDGEAAPAPEVPGPGLLAEPPPAPPLPLPQAALPEYVPPPPDSEVDEVAEPPGS
;
A
#
# COMPACT_ATOMS: atom_id res chain seq x y z
N MET A 1 -50.57 -10.94 -0.50
CA MET A 1 -50.11 -12.24 -1.02
C MET A 1 -49.16 -12.82 0.01
N ASP A 2 -49.58 -13.90 0.64
CA ASP A 2 -49.02 -14.48 1.86
C ASP A 2 -48.14 -15.68 1.45
N VAL A 3 -46.85 -15.64 1.80
CA VAL A 3 -45.88 -16.70 1.45
C VAL A 3 -45.24 -17.21 2.73
N ARG A 4 -46.06 -17.91 3.53
CA ARG A 4 -45.59 -18.87 4.52
C ARG A 4 -45.73 -20.26 3.92
N ALA A 5 -44.65 -20.82 3.39
CA ALA A 5 -44.61 -22.22 3.00
C ALA A 5 -43.23 -22.82 3.24
N LEU A 6 -43.20 -23.75 4.20
CA LEU A 6 -42.49 -25.02 4.17
C LEU A 6 -41.00 -25.02 3.79
N LEU A 7 -40.15 -25.25 4.79
CA LEU A 7 -39.07 -26.23 4.67
C LEU A 7 -38.66 -26.73 6.07
N ARG A 8 -39.23 -27.88 6.45
CA ARG A 8 -38.66 -28.79 7.45
C ARG A 8 -37.64 -29.65 6.71
N VAL A 9 -36.36 -29.44 6.96
CA VAL A 9 -35.31 -30.41 6.58
C VAL A 9 -34.82 -31.05 7.88
N GLY A 10 -35.04 -32.36 7.96
CA GLY A 10 -34.73 -33.16 9.13
C GLY A 10 -33.24 -33.28 9.37
N SER A 11 -32.88 -33.19 10.65
CA SER A 11 -31.60 -33.65 11.19
C SER A 11 -31.40 -35.13 10.91
N LEU A 12 -30.35 -35.46 10.16
CA LEU A 12 -29.79 -36.81 10.13
C LEU A 12 -28.43 -36.74 10.81
N VAL A 13 -28.43 -37.15 12.08
CA VAL A 13 -27.25 -37.37 12.92
C VAL A 13 -26.54 -38.62 12.39
N GLY A 14 -25.49 -38.43 11.60
CA GLY A 14 -24.56 -39.47 11.21
C GLY A 14 -23.35 -39.47 12.14
N ALA A 15 -23.39 -40.31 13.18
CA ALA A 15 -22.22 -40.60 14.00
C ALA A 15 -21.29 -41.56 13.25
N LEU A 16 -20.21 -41.05 12.68
CA LEU A 16 -19.11 -41.84 12.13
C LEU A 16 -17.99 -41.88 13.16
N VAL A 17 -17.92 -43.01 13.87
CA VAL A 17 -16.80 -43.37 14.75
C VAL A 17 -15.64 -43.83 13.87
N ALA A 18 -14.62 -42.99 13.70
CA ALA A 18 -13.37 -43.39 13.08
C ALA A 18 -12.37 -43.79 14.18
N ALA A 19 -12.21 -45.10 14.38
CA ALA A 19 -11.08 -45.68 15.09
C ALA A 19 -9.89 -45.73 14.12
N GLY A 20 -8.95 -44.78 14.26
CA GLY A 20 -7.71 -44.71 13.50
C GLY A 20 -6.50 -44.92 14.41
N CYS A 21 -5.66 -45.89 14.03
CA CYS A 21 -4.50 -46.39 14.76
C CYS A 21 -3.54 -45.31 15.27
N GLY A 22 -3.10 -45.47 16.53
CA GLY A 22 -2.03 -44.69 17.13
C GLY A 22 -0.69 -44.95 16.43
N GLY A 23 -0.24 -43.99 15.64
CA GLY A 23 1.19 -43.77 15.40
C GLY A 23 1.75 -43.00 16.60
N ALA A 24 2.85 -43.50 17.17
CA ALA A 24 3.59 -42.77 18.19
C ALA A 24 3.96 -41.37 17.65
N PRO A 25 3.97 -40.32 18.49
CA PRO A 25 4.43 -39.00 18.07
C PRO A 25 5.87 -39.15 17.59
N GLU A 26 6.06 -39.07 16.28
CA GLU A 26 7.38 -39.01 15.66
C GLU A 26 8.11 -37.84 16.29
N ALA A 27 9.24 -38.14 16.95
CA ALA A 27 10.01 -37.18 17.70
C ALA A 27 10.31 -35.99 16.78
N ALA A 28 9.89 -34.79 17.20
CA ALA A 28 10.18 -33.57 16.47
C ALA A 28 11.68 -33.54 16.13
N PRO A 29 12.06 -33.37 14.85
CA PRO A 29 13.45 -33.37 14.46
C PRO A 29 14.23 -32.34 15.30
N PRO A 30 15.46 -32.65 15.72
CA PRO A 30 16.26 -31.74 16.52
C PRO A 30 16.44 -30.42 15.78
N LEU A 31 16.06 -29.32 16.43
CA LEU A 31 16.07 -27.95 15.92
C LEU A 31 17.48 -27.32 15.82
N ASP A 32 18.53 -28.13 15.89
CA ASP A 32 19.92 -27.66 15.99
C ASP A 32 20.62 -27.66 14.63
N ASP A 33 20.09 -26.91 13.67
CA ASP A 33 20.86 -26.55 12.47
C ASP A 33 21.62 -25.23 12.77
N PRO A 34 22.95 -25.27 12.99
CA PRO A 34 23.74 -24.09 13.34
C PRO A 34 23.74 -23.02 12.25
N THR A 35 23.32 -23.36 11.03
CA THR A 35 23.16 -22.42 9.91
C THR A 35 21.91 -21.53 10.05
N ALA A 36 20.93 -21.95 10.86
CA ALA A 36 19.68 -21.21 11.09
C ALA A 36 19.81 -20.05 12.09
N SER A 37 20.93 -19.95 12.80
CA SER A 37 21.10 -19.02 13.93
C SER A 37 21.84 -17.72 13.59
N GLN A 38 21.92 -17.31 12.31
CA GLN A 38 22.39 -15.96 12.02
C GLN A 38 21.44 -14.96 12.68
N GLU A 39 21.93 -14.21 13.66
CA GLU A 39 21.17 -13.19 14.37
C GLU A 39 20.55 -12.22 13.37
N LEU A 40 19.23 -12.00 13.48
CA LEU A 40 18.53 -11.07 12.61
C LEU A 40 18.91 -9.64 13.02
N VAL A 41 19.73 -8.98 12.22
CA VAL A 41 20.21 -7.61 12.49
C VAL A 41 19.54 -6.61 11.54
N ALA A 42 19.05 -5.51 12.11
CA ALA A 42 18.54 -4.38 11.34
C ALA A 42 19.69 -3.67 10.63
N ARG A 43 19.72 -3.77 9.29
CA ARG A 43 20.76 -3.15 8.45
C ARG A 43 20.24 -1.86 7.82
N PRO A 44 20.95 -0.73 7.92
CA PRO A 44 20.48 0.55 7.40
C PRO A 44 20.06 0.48 5.92
N GLY A 45 18.91 1.07 5.60
CA GLY A 45 18.44 1.25 4.23
C GLY A 45 17.67 0.07 3.63
N LEU A 46 17.38 -0.98 4.40
CA LEU A 46 16.59 -2.13 3.94
C LEU A 46 15.61 -2.64 5.00
N ILE A 47 14.70 -3.50 4.56
CA ILE A 47 13.80 -4.26 5.42
C ILE A 47 13.99 -5.75 5.13
N GLU A 48 14.20 -6.57 6.16
CA GLU A 48 14.33 -8.03 6.04
C GLU A 48 13.20 -8.72 6.78
N LEU A 49 12.49 -9.64 6.11
CA LEU A 49 11.50 -10.54 6.71
C LEU A 49 11.96 -11.99 6.55
N ARG A 50 12.03 -12.72 7.66
CA ARG A 50 12.29 -14.16 7.69
C ARG A 50 11.03 -14.90 8.11
N ARG A 51 10.58 -15.84 7.28
CA ARG A 51 9.43 -16.71 7.53
C ARG A 51 9.94 -18.10 7.88
N TRP A 52 9.49 -18.61 9.02
CA TRP A 52 9.91 -19.91 9.55
C TRP A 52 8.93 -21.05 9.25
N GLN A 53 7.83 -20.76 8.54
CA GLN A 53 6.90 -21.76 8.02
C GLN A 53 7.47 -22.36 6.74
N GLU A 54 7.33 -23.67 6.53
CA GLU A 54 7.85 -24.31 5.32
C GLU A 54 7.05 -23.90 4.06
N PRO A 55 7.71 -23.54 2.93
CA PRO A 55 9.16 -23.40 2.79
C PRO A 55 9.69 -22.18 3.55
N ARG A 56 10.75 -22.37 4.34
CA ARG A 56 11.42 -21.25 5.02
C ARG A 56 11.88 -20.22 4.00
N GLN A 57 11.49 -18.96 4.19
CA GLN A 57 11.70 -17.91 3.20
C GLN A 57 12.41 -16.70 3.81
N ARG A 58 13.24 -16.07 2.99
CA ARG A 58 13.87 -14.78 3.26
C ARG A 58 13.43 -13.77 2.21
N VAL A 59 12.95 -12.63 2.69
CA VAL A 59 12.61 -11.46 1.87
C VAL A 59 13.50 -10.31 2.30
N VAL A 60 14.18 -9.66 1.37
CA VAL A 60 14.91 -8.41 1.60
C VAL A 60 14.41 -7.37 0.63
N ILE A 61 13.98 -6.23 1.14
CA ILE A 61 13.47 -5.11 0.35
C ILE A 61 14.42 -3.93 0.52
N ASP A 62 14.97 -3.45 -0.60
CA ASP A 62 15.89 -2.32 -0.67
C ASP A 62 15.52 -1.38 -1.83
N ARG A 63 16.32 -0.34 -2.08
CA ARG A 63 16.09 0.61 -3.17
C ARG A 63 16.12 -0.01 -4.57
N ALA A 64 16.78 -1.15 -4.71
CA ALA A 64 16.94 -1.86 -5.98
C ALA A 64 15.87 -2.95 -6.18
N GLY A 65 14.90 -3.08 -5.28
CA GLY A 65 13.76 -4.00 -5.42
C GLY A 65 13.65 -5.00 -4.28
N VAL A 66 13.24 -6.22 -4.63
CA VAL A 66 12.91 -7.30 -3.69
C VAL A 66 13.79 -8.51 -3.97
N LEU A 67 14.58 -8.95 -2.99
CA LEU A 67 15.23 -10.26 -3.01
C LEU A 67 14.32 -11.25 -2.29
N LEU A 68 13.93 -12.32 -2.98
CA LEU A 68 13.06 -13.37 -2.44
C LEU A 68 13.68 -14.75 -2.73
N GLY A 69 13.74 -15.61 -1.71
CA GLY A 69 14.20 -16.98 -1.90
C GLY A 69 14.12 -17.82 -0.62
N PRO A 70 14.42 -19.13 -0.71
CA PRO A 70 14.53 -20.01 0.46
C PRO A 70 15.61 -19.51 1.43
N LEU A 71 15.41 -19.76 2.72
CA LEU A 71 16.41 -19.40 3.73
C LEU A 71 17.66 -20.28 3.57
N GLY A 72 18.84 -19.65 3.41
CA GLY A 72 20.12 -20.36 3.21
C GLY A 72 20.50 -20.55 1.74
N GLU A 73 19.59 -20.25 0.81
CA GLU A 73 19.83 -20.34 -0.63
C GLU A 73 20.01 -18.95 -1.29
N PRO A 74 20.60 -18.88 -2.50
CA PRO A 74 20.61 -17.67 -3.28
C PRO A 74 19.19 -17.14 -3.55
N ALA A 75 18.92 -15.89 -3.16
CA ALA A 75 17.65 -15.22 -3.44
C ALA A 75 17.63 -14.64 -4.86
N VAL A 76 16.45 -14.63 -5.48
CA VAL A 76 16.23 -14.01 -6.79
C VAL A 76 15.83 -12.55 -6.59
N ARG A 77 16.44 -11.64 -7.37
CA ARG A 77 16.06 -10.23 -7.39
C ARG A 77 14.89 -10.00 -8.33
N GLN A 78 13.87 -9.33 -7.82
CA GLN A 78 12.69 -8.87 -8.53
C GLN A 78 12.63 -7.34 -8.43
N LEU A 79 12.15 -6.70 -9.49
CA LEU A 79 11.83 -5.28 -9.46
C LEU A 79 10.52 -5.05 -8.70
N PHE A 80 10.29 -3.82 -8.26
CA PHE A 80 8.97 -3.45 -7.73
C PHE A 80 7.93 -3.54 -8.85
N VAL A 81 6.82 -4.24 -8.59
CA VAL A 81 5.68 -4.29 -9.50
C VAL A 81 5.06 -2.90 -9.62
N GLU A 82 4.79 -2.27 -8.48
CA GLU A 82 4.26 -0.90 -8.40
C GLU A 82 5.41 0.11 -8.16
N PRO A 83 5.61 1.12 -9.03
CA PRO A 83 6.70 2.11 -8.91
C PRO A 83 6.76 2.80 -7.54
N ASP A 84 5.58 3.07 -6.97
CA ASP A 84 5.42 3.75 -5.69
C ASP A 84 5.95 2.97 -4.48
N ARG A 85 6.16 1.64 -4.59
CA ARG A 85 6.73 0.86 -3.47
C ARG A 85 8.11 1.36 -3.08
N ARG A 86 8.87 1.88 -4.04
CA ARG A 86 10.14 2.52 -3.76
C ARG A 86 9.95 3.77 -2.89
N GLU A 87 8.92 4.56 -3.14
CA GLU A 87 8.59 5.76 -2.38
C GLU A 87 8.10 5.43 -0.98
N ASP A 88 7.22 4.43 -0.85
CA ASP A 88 6.79 3.87 0.44
C ASP A 88 7.99 3.45 1.30
N LEU A 89 8.91 2.68 0.71
CA LEU A 89 10.13 2.24 1.37
C LEU A 89 10.94 3.43 1.88
N GLN A 90 11.14 4.45 1.04
CA GLN A 90 11.86 5.66 1.45
C GLN A 90 11.13 6.42 2.56
N ALA A 91 9.80 6.51 2.51
CA ALA A 91 9.00 7.13 3.55
C ALA A 91 9.19 6.42 4.89
N PHE A 92 9.05 5.09 4.94
CA PHE A 92 9.28 4.32 6.15
C PHE A 92 10.70 4.49 6.69
N LEU A 93 11.70 4.30 5.83
CA LEU A 93 13.12 4.38 6.22
C LEU A 93 13.50 5.75 6.78
N ARG A 94 12.88 6.85 6.30
CA ARG A 94 13.13 8.20 6.83
C ARG A 94 12.37 8.47 8.13
N MET A 95 11.18 7.90 8.26
CA MET A 95 10.30 8.19 9.40
C MET A 95 10.74 7.46 10.66
N TYR A 96 10.97 6.15 10.57
CA TYR A 96 11.13 5.30 11.74
C TYR A 96 12.60 4.98 12.04
N ALA A 97 12.91 4.90 13.34
CA ALA A 97 14.15 4.35 13.86
C ALA A 97 14.26 2.83 13.58
N PRO A 98 15.47 2.25 13.55
CA PRO A 98 15.64 0.81 13.42
C PRO A 98 14.90 0.02 14.51
N PHE A 99 14.35 -1.13 14.15
CA PHE A 99 13.75 -2.04 15.13
C PHE A 99 13.74 -3.49 14.64
N LEU A 100 13.59 -4.42 15.59
CA LEU A 100 13.24 -5.81 15.35
C LEU A 100 11.81 -6.06 15.82
N SER A 101 11.07 -6.90 15.11
CA SER A 101 9.72 -7.32 15.50
C SER A 101 9.52 -8.80 15.21
N ARG A 102 8.92 -9.52 16.16
CA ARG A 102 8.46 -10.90 15.96
C ARG A 102 6.95 -10.91 15.78
N SER A 103 6.47 -11.78 14.92
CA SER A 103 5.03 -11.98 14.66
C SER A 103 4.77 -13.44 14.30
N PRO A 104 3.50 -13.89 14.31
CA PRO A 104 3.13 -15.21 13.79
C PRO A 104 3.54 -15.42 12.31
N PHE A 105 3.75 -14.34 11.56
CA PHE A 105 4.14 -14.38 10.15
C PHE A 105 5.65 -14.38 9.93
N GLY A 106 6.45 -14.32 11.00
CA GLY A 106 7.90 -14.31 10.92
C GLY A 106 8.56 -13.18 11.72
N GLU A 107 9.86 -13.04 11.51
CA GLU A 107 10.70 -12.04 12.14
C GLU A 107 11.07 -10.93 11.15
N LEU A 108 10.88 -9.68 11.57
CA LEU A 108 11.11 -8.48 10.79
C LEU A 108 12.30 -7.71 11.37
N ALA A 109 13.31 -7.45 10.54
CA ALA A 109 14.36 -6.46 10.78
C ALA A 109 14.11 -5.23 9.92
N PHE A 110 13.85 -4.11 10.57
CA PHE A 110 13.64 -2.84 9.89
C PHE A 110 14.84 -1.92 10.09
N GLY A 111 15.53 -1.63 8.99
CA GLY A 111 16.75 -0.82 8.94
C GLY A 111 16.53 0.66 8.68
N GLY A 112 15.62 1.29 9.42
CA GLY A 112 15.33 2.72 9.29
C GLY A 112 16.53 3.62 9.59
N ARG A 113 16.41 4.89 9.21
CA ARG A 113 17.34 5.99 9.54
C ARG A 113 16.63 7.16 10.21
N GLY A 114 15.33 7.02 10.48
CA GLY A 114 14.55 8.01 11.20
C GLY A 114 14.84 8.00 12.69
N THR A 115 14.22 8.94 13.40
CA THR A 115 14.31 9.05 14.86
C THR A 115 13.02 8.67 15.57
N ALA A 116 11.89 8.62 14.84
CA ALA A 116 10.61 8.29 15.45
C ALA A 116 10.58 6.80 15.83
N PRO A 117 10.27 6.44 17.08
CA PRO A 117 10.08 5.04 17.44
C PRO A 117 8.84 4.48 16.72
N ALA A 118 8.98 3.30 16.11
CA ALA A 118 7.83 2.59 15.56
C ALA A 118 7.03 1.94 16.69
N GLY A 119 5.88 2.52 17.04
CA GLY A 119 4.91 1.90 17.95
C GLY A 119 4.26 0.64 17.35
N PRO A 120 3.47 -0.13 18.13
CA PRO A 120 2.91 -1.42 17.68
C PRO A 120 2.13 -1.33 16.37
N ALA A 121 1.29 -0.30 16.19
CA ALA A 121 0.51 -0.09 14.98
C ALA A 121 1.40 0.14 13.74
N ALA A 122 2.47 0.94 13.88
CA ALA A 122 3.43 1.20 12.82
C ALA A 122 4.25 -0.05 12.46
N ARG A 123 4.67 -0.86 13.44
CA ARG A 123 5.37 -2.13 13.19
C ARG A 123 4.49 -3.11 12.42
N ARG A 124 3.20 -3.22 12.78
CA ARG A 124 2.23 -4.04 12.05
C ARG A 124 2.03 -3.52 10.62
N MET A 125 1.86 -2.21 10.46
CA MET A 125 1.72 -1.56 9.15
C MET A 125 2.91 -1.91 8.22
N ILE A 126 4.14 -1.76 8.71
CA ILE A 126 5.36 -2.09 7.96
C ILE A 126 5.43 -3.59 7.66
N LEU A 127 5.09 -4.45 8.61
CA LEU A 127 5.05 -5.90 8.38
C LEU A 127 4.08 -6.26 7.24
N GLU A 128 2.86 -5.72 7.27
CA GLU A 128 1.86 -5.97 6.23
C GLU A 128 2.28 -5.40 4.87
N TRP A 129 2.93 -4.23 4.86
CA TRP A 129 3.53 -3.69 3.63
C TRP A 129 4.59 -4.63 3.05
N VAL A 130 5.51 -5.14 3.88
CA VAL A 130 6.55 -6.09 3.43
C VAL A 130 5.92 -7.37 2.88
N ARG A 131 4.86 -7.87 3.52
CA ARG A 131 4.15 -9.07 3.06
C ARG A 131 3.45 -8.82 1.72
N LYS A 132 2.82 -7.67 1.54
CA LYS A 132 2.21 -7.23 0.28
C LYS A 132 3.25 -7.19 -0.85
N VAL A 133 4.36 -6.49 -0.64
CA VAL A 133 5.45 -6.36 -1.62
C VAL A 133 6.10 -7.71 -1.96
N ALA A 134 6.24 -8.60 -0.98
CA ALA A 134 6.73 -9.95 -1.22
C ALA A 134 5.76 -10.79 -2.07
N ALA A 135 4.44 -10.64 -1.85
CA ALA A 135 3.42 -11.33 -2.64
C ALA A 135 3.38 -10.81 -4.09
N GLU A 136 3.48 -9.49 -4.28
CA GLU A 136 3.62 -8.85 -5.60
C GLU A 136 4.86 -9.37 -6.35
N ALA A 137 6.02 -9.37 -5.70
CA ALA A 137 7.28 -9.86 -6.29
C ALA A 137 7.28 -11.38 -6.57
N GLY A 138 6.46 -12.16 -5.85
CA GLY A 138 6.29 -13.59 -6.07
C GLY A 138 5.53 -13.96 -7.36
N GLY A 139 5.09 -12.97 -8.14
CA GLY A 139 4.41 -13.20 -9.42
C GLY A 139 2.96 -13.63 -9.30
N VAL A 140 2.34 -13.49 -8.12
CA VAL A 140 0.91 -13.74 -7.95
C VAL A 140 0.16 -12.58 -8.61
N ALA A 141 -0.43 -12.83 -9.78
CA ALA A 141 -1.19 -11.84 -10.53
C ALA A 141 -2.30 -11.23 -9.65
N GLY A 142 -2.42 -9.90 -9.64
CA GLY A 142 -3.40 -9.19 -8.82
C GLY A 142 -3.11 -9.19 -7.31
N ALA A 143 -1.97 -9.71 -6.84
CA ALA A 143 -1.66 -9.74 -5.41
C ALA A 143 -1.69 -8.35 -4.78
N GLY A 144 -1.25 -7.29 -5.47
CA GLY A 144 -1.28 -5.93 -4.93
C GLY A 144 -2.70 -5.39 -4.67
N GLU A 145 -3.68 -5.80 -5.48
CA GLU A 145 -5.07 -5.33 -5.39
C GLU A 145 -5.91 -6.15 -4.41
N VAL A 146 -5.62 -7.44 -4.30
CA VAL A 146 -6.37 -8.38 -3.44
C VAL A 146 -5.77 -8.48 -2.05
N TYR A 147 -4.46 -8.26 -1.89
CA TYR A 147 -3.79 -8.47 -0.61
C TYR A 147 -4.26 -7.46 0.44
N GLY A 148 -4.94 -7.99 1.45
CA GLY A 148 -5.19 -7.28 2.69
C GLY A 148 -6.20 -6.14 2.56
N LEU A 149 -7.20 -6.23 1.68
CA LEU A 149 -8.32 -5.31 1.73
C LEU A 149 -8.97 -5.35 3.13
N VAL A 150 -9.13 -4.19 3.77
CA VAL A 150 -9.75 -4.03 5.10
C VAL A 150 -11.11 -3.37 4.97
N LEU A 151 -11.20 -2.32 4.17
CA LEU A 151 -12.39 -1.52 3.99
C LEU A 151 -12.53 -1.17 2.50
N ALA A 152 -13.70 -1.41 1.93
CA ALA A 152 -14.10 -0.86 0.65
C ALA A 152 -15.40 -0.08 0.83
N TRP A 153 -15.49 1.08 0.21
CA TRP A 153 -16.68 1.92 0.20
C TRP A 153 -16.89 2.48 -1.19
N HIS A 154 -18.11 2.37 -1.68
CA HIS A 154 -18.55 2.92 -2.96
C HIS A 154 -19.78 3.77 -2.72
N ARG A 155 -19.85 4.92 -3.40
CA ARG A 155 -21.03 5.78 -3.46
C ARG A 155 -21.44 5.97 -4.92
N GLY A 156 -22.67 5.57 -5.24
CA GLY A 156 -23.19 5.48 -6.61
C GLY A 156 -23.41 6.82 -7.31
N GLY A 157 -23.26 6.82 -8.63
CA GLY A 157 -23.31 8.00 -9.50
C GLY A 157 -24.71 8.45 -9.89
N GLY A 158 -25.30 9.34 -9.09
CA GLY A 158 -26.36 10.27 -9.50
C GLY A 158 -25.83 11.71 -9.59
N LEU A 159 -26.69 12.71 -9.43
CA LEU A 159 -26.27 14.13 -9.33
C LEU A 159 -25.26 14.39 -8.19
N GLY A 160 -25.19 13.50 -7.20
CA GLY A 160 -24.28 13.57 -6.05
C GLY A 160 -22.84 13.13 -6.29
N GLY A 161 -22.50 12.70 -7.52
CA GLY A 161 -21.16 12.22 -7.89
C GLY A 161 -20.89 10.78 -7.46
N CYS A 162 -19.86 10.16 -8.05
CA CYS A 162 -19.38 8.83 -7.66
C CYS A 162 -18.05 8.93 -6.91
N GLY A 163 -17.90 8.13 -5.86
CA GLY A 163 -16.64 7.98 -5.12
C GLY A 163 -16.40 6.53 -4.72
N ASP A 164 -15.15 6.11 -4.83
CA ASP A 164 -14.65 4.80 -4.42
C ASP A 164 -13.52 5.00 -3.42
N VAL A 165 -13.49 4.21 -2.34
CA VAL A 165 -12.39 4.17 -1.36
C VAL A 165 -12.07 2.72 -1.04
N ALA A 166 -10.79 2.38 -1.09
CA ALA A 166 -10.24 1.13 -0.59
C ALA A 166 -9.13 1.41 0.43
N VAL A 167 -9.17 0.70 1.57
CA VAL A 167 -8.13 0.74 2.61
C VAL A 167 -7.58 -0.64 2.82
N TYR A 168 -6.25 -0.75 2.90
CA TYR A 168 -5.52 -2.02 2.98
C TYR A 168 -4.85 -2.23 4.34
N LEU A 169 -4.40 -3.46 4.60
CA LEU A 169 -3.77 -3.91 5.84
C LEU A 169 -2.42 -3.26 6.12
N ASP A 170 -1.80 -2.66 5.11
CA ASP A 170 -0.60 -1.86 5.26
C ASP A 170 -0.94 -0.37 5.51
N GLY A 171 -2.21 -0.01 5.66
CA GLY A 171 -2.66 1.37 5.84
C GLY A 171 -2.67 2.20 4.56
N GLU A 172 -2.38 1.62 3.39
CA GLU A 172 -2.58 2.27 2.10
C GLU A 172 -4.06 2.59 1.91
N VAL A 173 -4.33 3.80 1.42
CA VAL A 173 -5.67 4.26 1.04
C VAL A 173 -5.64 4.61 -0.43
N ARG A 174 -6.58 4.05 -1.18
CA ARG A 174 -6.83 4.38 -2.57
C ARG A 174 -8.23 4.97 -2.67
N ALA A 175 -8.39 6.07 -3.39
CA ALA A 175 -9.70 6.65 -3.63
C ALA A 175 -9.80 7.22 -5.05
N GLY A 176 -10.94 7.07 -5.69
CA GLY A 176 -11.18 7.53 -7.05
C GLY A 176 -12.62 7.97 -7.25
N SER A 177 -12.92 8.51 -8.42
CA SER A 177 -14.29 8.55 -8.93
C SER A 177 -14.45 7.45 -9.97
N CYS A 178 -15.68 6.94 -10.17
CA CYS A 178 -15.98 5.85 -11.11
C CYS A 178 -15.35 5.99 -12.51
N ALA A 179 -15.08 7.22 -12.96
CA ALA A 179 -14.54 7.54 -14.28
C ALA A 179 -13.23 8.38 -14.22
N GLY A 180 -12.68 8.60 -13.03
CA GLY A 180 -11.55 9.49 -12.82
C GLY A 180 -10.28 8.75 -12.42
N PRO A 181 -9.14 9.47 -12.41
CA PRO A 181 -7.91 8.92 -11.89
C PRO A 181 -8.06 8.62 -10.39
N GLU A 182 -7.51 7.49 -10.00
CA GLU A 182 -7.38 7.13 -8.60
C GLU A 182 -6.28 7.98 -7.94
N SER A 183 -6.39 8.20 -6.65
CA SER A 183 -5.38 8.84 -5.84
C SER A 183 -5.10 8.04 -4.62
N ARG A 184 -3.87 8.19 -4.15
CA ARG A 184 -3.31 7.33 -3.13
C ARG A 184 -2.84 8.14 -1.94
N GLY A 185 -2.96 7.54 -0.77
CA GLY A 185 -2.38 8.03 0.47
C GLY A 185 -2.10 6.89 1.43
N ARG A 186 -1.70 7.25 2.64
CA ARG A 186 -1.55 6.32 3.76
C ARG A 186 -2.28 6.90 4.95
N LEU A 187 -2.94 6.07 5.74
CA LEU A 187 -3.56 6.51 6.99
C LEU A 187 -2.50 7.06 7.94
N ASN A 188 -2.86 8.13 8.65
CA ASN A 188 -2.04 8.58 9.78
C ASN A 188 -2.05 7.49 10.88
N PRO A 189 -1.08 7.50 11.82
CA PRO A 189 -0.99 6.49 12.87
C PRO A 189 -2.24 6.35 13.76
N ALA A 190 -2.94 7.45 14.05
CA ALA A 190 -4.14 7.43 14.90
C ALA A 190 -5.35 6.81 14.18
N ALA A 191 -5.61 7.22 12.94
CA ALA A 191 -6.66 6.66 12.09
C ALA A 191 -6.40 5.18 11.81
N TRP A 192 -5.14 4.81 11.53
CA TRP A 192 -4.72 3.43 11.35
C TRP A 192 -4.98 2.58 12.60
N THR A 193 -4.58 3.06 13.78
CA THR A 193 -4.79 2.35 15.05
C THR A 193 -6.29 2.11 15.30
N GLY A 194 -7.12 3.13 15.09
CA GLY A 194 -8.57 3.01 15.24
C GLY A 194 -9.21 2.02 14.25
N LEU A 195 -8.71 1.97 13.01
CA LEU A 195 -9.17 0.98 12.02
C LEU A 195 -8.74 -0.44 12.41
N MET A 196 -7.50 -0.64 12.83
CA MET A 196 -6.99 -1.96 13.22
C MET A 196 -7.67 -2.51 14.46
N GLN A 197 -7.99 -1.68 15.44
CA GLN A 197 -8.78 -2.11 16.59
C GLN A 197 -10.15 -2.66 16.16
N ARG A 198 -10.80 -2.04 15.17
CA ARG A 198 -12.06 -2.56 14.61
C ARG A 198 -11.83 -3.82 13.79
N TYR A 199 -10.76 -3.88 13.01
CA TYR A 199 -10.40 -5.05 12.20
C TYR A 199 -10.20 -6.30 13.09
N ASP A 200 -9.50 -6.17 14.22
CA ASP A 200 -9.26 -7.29 15.11
C ASP A 200 -10.50 -7.72 15.92
N ARG A 201 -11.46 -6.81 16.10
CA ARG A 201 -12.65 -7.04 16.94
C ARG A 201 -13.88 -7.50 16.17
N LEU A 202 -14.13 -6.92 15.00
CA LEU A 202 -15.37 -7.11 14.24
C LEU A 202 -15.22 -8.26 13.22
N ARG A 203 -16.30 -9.02 13.02
CA ARG A 203 -16.43 -10.00 11.92
C ARG A 203 -16.58 -9.29 10.57
N PRO A 204 -16.31 -9.97 9.44
CA PRO A 204 -16.62 -9.42 8.12
C PRO A 204 -18.10 -9.12 7.95
N PHE A 205 -18.41 -8.04 7.23
CA PHE A 205 -19.78 -7.69 6.84
C PHE A 205 -19.80 -6.84 5.56
N GLN A 206 -20.98 -6.76 4.95
CA GLN A 206 -21.29 -5.87 3.85
C GLN A 206 -22.66 -5.22 4.09
N GLU A 207 -22.74 -3.91 3.89
CA GLU A 207 -23.96 -3.12 4.06
C GLU A 207 -24.24 -2.30 2.80
N VAL A 208 -25.50 -2.26 2.40
CA VAL A 208 -26.01 -1.36 1.35
C VAL A 208 -26.91 -0.33 2.02
N LEU A 209 -26.47 0.92 1.98
CA LEU A 209 -27.09 2.06 2.63
C LEU A 209 -27.78 2.94 1.59
N GLY A 210 -28.94 3.52 1.93
CA GLY A 210 -29.72 4.30 0.98
C GLY A 210 -30.33 3.39 -0.09
N LYS A 211 -31.34 2.59 0.29
CA LYS A 211 -32.26 2.02 -0.70
C LYS A 211 -33.06 3.18 -1.30
N ASP A 212 -33.34 3.11 -2.61
CA ASP A 212 -34.15 4.04 -3.42
C ASP A 212 -35.29 4.72 -2.66
N ASP A 213 -34.96 5.68 -1.81
CA ASP A 213 -35.90 6.50 -1.11
C ASP A 213 -36.02 7.80 -1.91
N GLU A 214 -37.19 8.42 -1.86
CA GLU A 214 -37.49 9.65 -2.58
C GLU A 214 -36.56 10.83 -2.18
N SER A 215 -35.61 10.61 -1.25
CA SER A 215 -34.63 11.60 -0.81
C SER A 215 -33.53 11.87 -1.86
N GLY A 216 -33.43 11.03 -2.90
CA GLY A 216 -32.47 11.22 -4.00
C GLY A 216 -31.01 11.06 -3.59
N ARG A 217 -30.73 10.47 -2.42
CA ARG A 217 -29.36 10.13 -2.02
C ARG A 217 -28.85 8.97 -2.85
N ALA A 218 -27.60 9.08 -3.28
CA ALA A 218 -26.91 7.98 -3.93
C ALA A 218 -26.81 6.77 -2.99
N PRO A 219 -27.06 5.54 -3.49
CA PRO A 219 -26.81 4.34 -2.71
C PRO A 219 -25.32 4.23 -2.37
N GLU A 220 -25.02 3.77 -1.17
CA GLU A 220 -23.66 3.52 -0.71
C GLU A 220 -23.49 2.03 -0.40
N ASN A 221 -22.38 1.45 -0.86
CA ASN A 221 -21.98 0.08 -0.53
C ASN A 221 -20.75 0.13 0.37
N LEU A 222 -20.82 -0.51 1.53
CA LEU A 222 -19.72 -0.61 2.49
C LEU A 222 -19.38 -2.08 2.71
N THR A 223 -18.13 -2.46 2.46
CA THR A 223 -17.60 -3.80 2.74
C THR A 223 -16.47 -3.67 3.75
N PHE A 224 -16.54 -4.44 4.84
CA PHE A 224 -15.50 -4.48 5.86
C PHE A 224 -15.02 -5.92 6.06
N ALA A 225 -13.73 -6.15 5.88
CA ALA A 225 -13.10 -7.46 5.95
C ALA A 225 -12.44 -7.70 7.32
N GLY A 226 -13.18 -7.50 8.40
CA GLY A 226 -12.67 -7.72 9.76
C GLY A 226 -12.27 -9.18 10.04
N HIS A 227 -11.41 -9.40 11.04
CA HIS A 227 -10.91 -10.72 11.45
C HIS A 227 -11.44 -11.16 12.83
N GLY A 228 -12.22 -10.32 13.51
CA GLY A 228 -12.73 -10.62 14.84
C GLY A 228 -14.02 -11.43 14.83
N ALA A 229 -14.58 -11.62 16.03
CA ALA A 229 -15.79 -12.42 16.24
C ALA A 229 -17.05 -11.57 16.51
N GLN A 230 -16.90 -10.26 16.77
CA GLN A 230 -18.03 -9.41 17.16
C GLN A 230 -18.82 -8.93 15.94
N THR A 231 -20.14 -9.02 15.98
CA THR A 231 -21.01 -8.37 14.98
C THR A 231 -20.91 -6.86 15.10
N ALA A 232 -20.78 -6.16 13.96
CA ALA A 232 -20.75 -4.71 13.92
C ALA A 232 -22.04 -4.10 14.48
N SER A 233 -21.91 -3.16 15.41
CA SER A 233 -23.04 -2.34 15.86
C SER A 233 -23.35 -1.26 14.81
N PRO A 234 -24.56 -0.65 14.84
CA PRO A 234 -24.86 0.50 13.98
C PRO A 234 -23.85 1.64 14.12
N ALA A 235 -23.30 1.86 15.32
CA ALA A 235 -22.27 2.86 15.56
C ALA A 235 -20.92 2.49 14.91
N ASP A 236 -20.58 1.19 14.84
CA ASP A 236 -19.38 0.73 14.14
C ASP A 236 -19.50 0.95 12.62
N VAL A 237 -20.66 0.61 12.04
CA VAL A 237 -20.95 0.83 10.61
C VAL A 237 -20.86 2.32 10.27
N GLU A 238 -21.49 3.17 11.08
CA GLU A 238 -21.45 4.63 10.87
C GLU A 238 -20.03 5.19 10.97
N ALA A 239 -19.24 4.74 11.95
CA ALA A 239 -17.86 5.19 12.09
C ALA A 239 -16.98 4.77 10.91
N LEU A 240 -17.17 3.57 10.36
CA LEU A 240 -16.44 3.09 9.18
C LEU A 240 -16.86 3.85 7.91
N ARG A 241 -18.16 4.14 7.76
CA ARG A 241 -18.68 4.98 6.69
C ARG A 241 -18.14 6.40 6.75
N ALA A 242 -18.18 7.02 7.93
CA ALA A 242 -17.65 8.37 8.15
C ALA A 242 -16.14 8.45 7.86
N LEU A 243 -15.39 7.41 8.23
CA LEU A 243 -13.97 7.27 7.89
C LEU A 243 -13.78 7.24 6.36
N ALA A 244 -14.49 6.36 5.65
CA ALA A 244 -14.37 6.23 4.19
C ALA A 244 -14.71 7.55 3.48
N ALA A 245 -15.85 8.17 3.81
CA ALA A 245 -16.24 9.45 3.22
C ALA A 245 -15.24 10.57 3.55
N GLY A 246 -14.61 10.55 4.74
CA GLY A 246 -13.54 11.47 5.10
C GLY A 246 -12.28 11.27 4.25
N LEU A 247 -11.92 10.02 3.97
CA LEU A 247 -10.76 9.67 3.13
C LEU A 247 -10.97 10.07 1.67
N ASP A 248 -12.17 9.85 1.12
CA ASP A 248 -12.55 10.31 -0.22
C ASP A 248 -12.34 11.83 -0.36
N ARG A 249 -12.89 12.62 0.57
CA ARG A 249 -12.72 14.07 0.58
C ARG A 249 -11.25 14.50 0.71
N ALA A 250 -10.49 13.85 1.60
CA ALA A 250 -9.08 14.18 1.82
C ALA A 250 -8.22 13.91 0.57
N LEU A 251 -8.47 12.80 -0.13
CA LEU A 251 -7.75 12.48 -1.38
C LEU A 251 -8.24 13.32 -2.56
N ALA A 252 -9.54 13.64 -2.62
CA ALA A 252 -10.07 14.57 -3.62
C ALA A 252 -9.47 15.98 -3.48
N ALA A 253 -9.25 16.46 -2.25
CA ALA A 253 -8.56 17.73 -2.01
C ALA A 253 -7.12 17.70 -2.55
N ARG A 254 -6.36 16.64 -2.24
CA ARG A 254 -4.98 16.47 -2.75
C ARG A 254 -4.92 16.43 -4.28
N ARG A 255 -5.90 15.80 -4.95
CA ARG A 255 -5.99 15.84 -6.43
C ARG A 255 -6.11 17.24 -6.97
N LYS A 256 -6.95 18.06 -6.33
CA LYS A 256 -7.20 19.44 -6.75
C LYS A 256 -5.94 20.30 -6.59
N GLU A 257 -5.17 20.07 -5.52
CA GLU A 257 -3.89 20.75 -5.27
C GLU A 257 -2.78 20.29 -6.23
N ALA A 258 -2.75 19.01 -6.58
CA ALA A 258 -1.76 18.45 -7.50
C ALA A 258 -2.06 18.75 -8.99
N ALA A 259 -3.28 19.19 -9.31
CA ALA A 259 -3.63 19.55 -10.67
C ALA A 259 -2.70 20.69 -11.14
N PRO A 260 -1.99 20.53 -12.26
CA PRO A 260 -1.10 21.57 -12.76
C PRO A 260 -1.91 22.84 -12.93
N VAL A 261 -1.42 23.94 -12.35
CA VAL A 261 -2.00 25.27 -12.63
C VAL A 261 -1.96 25.41 -14.15
N PRO A 262 -3.11 25.60 -14.82
CA PRO A 262 -3.12 25.76 -16.26
C PRO A 262 -2.20 26.92 -16.57
N VAL A 263 -1.07 26.62 -17.21
CA VAL A 263 -0.16 27.64 -17.71
C VAL A 263 -0.97 28.37 -18.76
N ALA A 264 -1.49 29.54 -18.41
CA ALA A 264 -2.26 30.35 -19.33
C ALA A 264 -1.40 30.51 -20.60
N PRO A 265 -1.92 30.14 -21.79
CA PRO A 265 -1.19 30.42 -23.02
C PRO A 265 -0.90 31.92 -23.02
N GLY A 266 0.38 32.26 -23.09
CA GLY A 266 0.83 33.64 -22.90
C GLY A 266 0.21 34.55 -23.93
N ASP A 267 -0.84 35.27 -23.54
CA ASP A 267 -1.23 36.52 -24.16
C ASP A 267 -0.33 37.61 -23.58
N ALA A 268 0.68 37.96 -24.37
CA ALA A 268 1.28 39.26 -24.32
C ALA A 268 0.18 40.32 -24.49
N ASP A 269 0.25 41.36 -23.67
CA ASP A 269 -0.54 42.61 -23.75
C ASP A 269 -2.03 42.53 -23.40
N GLY A 270 -2.34 42.86 -22.14
CA GLY A 270 -3.72 43.17 -21.75
C GLY A 270 -3.90 43.43 -20.27
N LEU A 271 -3.49 44.61 -19.81
CA LEU A 271 -3.79 45.14 -18.46
C LEU A 271 -5.30 45.14 -18.22
N SER A 272 -5.79 44.32 -17.29
CA SER A 272 -7.11 44.51 -16.68
C SER A 272 -7.06 44.02 -15.23
N GLU A 273 -6.87 44.99 -14.34
CA GLU A 273 -7.14 44.89 -12.91
C GLU A 273 -8.60 44.47 -12.70
N LEU A 274 -8.81 43.29 -12.12
CA LEU A 274 -10.09 42.94 -11.52
C LEU A 274 -9.82 42.44 -10.10
N ASP A 275 -9.92 43.39 -9.16
CA ASP A 275 -9.96 43.17 -7.72
C ASP A 275 -11.23 42.39 -7.34
N GLY A 276 -11.15 41.07 -7.41
CA GLY A 276 -12.16 40.16 -6.87
C GLY A 276 -11.62 39.46 -5.64
N GLU A 277 -11.80 40.08 -4.46
CA GLU A 277 -11.44 39.52 -3.16
C GLU A 277 -12.25 38.23 -2.89
N ALA A 278 -11.66 37.09 -3.25
CA ALA A 278 -12.24 35.78 -3.01
C ALA A 278 -12.21 35.49 -1.51
N ALA A 279 -13.40 35.41 -0.91
CA ALA A 279 -13.55 35.09 0.51
C ALA A 279 -12.81 33.77 0.85
N PRO A 280 -12.04 33.73 1.95
CA PRO A 280 -11.29 32.55 2.33
C PRO A 280 -12.25 31.39 2.59
N ALA A 281 -11.98 30.26 1.95
CA ALA A 281 -12.73 29.02 2.21
C ALA A 281 -12.56 28.65 3.69
N PRO A 282 -13.63 28.24 4.39
CA PRO A 282 -13.53 27.86 5.80
C PRO A 282 -12.58 26.66 5.94
N GLU A 283 -11.45 26.88 6.62
CA GLU A 283 -10.60 25.81 7.12
C GLU A 283 -11.43 24.95 8.08
N VAL A 284 -11.66 23.69 7.73
CA VAL A 284 -12.24 22.72 8.66
C VAL A 284 -11.07 21.96 9.29
N PRO A 285 -10.68 22.27 10.54
CA PRO A 285 -9.59 21.59 11.24
C PRO A 285 -10.08 20.23 11.74
N GLY A 286 -10.18 19.27 10.84
CA GLY A 286 -10.23 17.86 11.20
C GLY A 286 -8.82 17.32 11.42
N PRO A 287 -8.57 16.40 12.36
CA PRO A 287 -7.31 15.67 12.41
C PRO A 287 -7.09 14.99 11.06
N GLY A 288 -6.03 15.39 10.35
CA GLY A 288 -5.81 14.97 8.95
C GLY A 288 -5.71 13.45 8.86
N LEU A 289 -6.74 12.78 8.32
CA LEU A 289 -6.88 11.31 8.31
C LEU A 289 -5.72 10.59 7.59
N LEU A 290 -5.09 11.30 6.65
CA LEU A 290 -3.95 10.83 5.89
C LEU A 290 -2.66 11.31 6.52
N ALA A 291 -1.64 10.46 6.52
CA ALA A 291 -0.27 10.89 6.78
C ALA A 291 0.11 12.00 5.78
N GLU A 292 0.79 13.02 6.29
CA GLU A 292 1.37 14.04 5.43
C GLU A 292 2.38 13.39 4.48
N PRO A 293 2.38 13.78 3.20
CA PRO A 293 3.44 13.34 2.31
C PRO A 293 4.77 13.79 2.94
N PRO A 294 5.79 12.91 2.98
CA PRO A 294 7.10 13.34 3.45
C PRO A 294 7.53 14.52 2.57
N PRO A 295 8.15 15.57 3.15
CA PRO A 295 8.65 16.68 2.36
C PRO A 295 9.52 16.12 1.25
N ALA A 296 9.30 16.59 0.02
CA ALA A 296 10.11 16.18 -1.12
C ALA A 296 11.57 16.39 -0.71
N PRO A 297 12.44 15.37 -0.87
CA PRO A 297 13.86 15.60 -0.66
C PRO A 297 14.24 16.78 -1.56
N PRO A 298 15.08 17.73 -1.08
CA PRO A 298 15.56 18.79 -1.95
C PRO A 298 16.12 18.10 -3.19
N LEU A 299 15.53 18.40 -4.35
CA LEU A 299 16.05 17.88 -5.61
C LEU A 299 17.52 18.30 -5.61
N PRO A 300 18.48 17.36 -5.68
CA PRO A 300 19.85 17.75 -5.91
C PRO A 300 19.81 18.62 -7.16
N LEU A 301 20.20 19.90 -7.02
CA LEU A 301 20.28 20.79 -8.17
C LEU A 301 21.01 19.99 -9.25
N PRO A 302 20.43 19.84 -10.45
CA PRO A 302 21.05 19.04 -11.49
C PRO A 302 22.47 19.57 -11.66
N GLN A 303 23.44 18.83 -11.15
CA GLN A 303 24.82 19.09 -11.46
C GLN A 303 24.91 18.67 -12.91
N ALA A 304 24.83 19.65 -13.80
CA ALA A 304 25.20 19.46 -15.19
C ALA A 304 26.69 19.06 -15.17
N ALA A 305 26.95 17.78 -14.97
CA ALA A 305 28.19 17.19 -15.35
C ALA A 305 28.20 17.28 -16.87
N LEU A 306 28.86 18.32 -17.38
CA LEU A 306 29.24 18.33 -18.78
C LEU A 306 29.93 16.99 -19.04
N PRO A 307 29.56 16.27 -20.11
CA PRO A 307 30.26 15.05 -20.47
C PRO A 307 31.76 15.35 -20.48
N GLU A 308 32.56 14.43 -19.96
CA GLU A 308 34.01 14.55 -19.99
C GLU A 308 34.41 14.90 -21.42
N TYR A 309 35.10 16.04 -21.58
CA TYR A 309 35.52 16.51 -22.90
C TYR A 309 36.35 15.42 -23.55
N VAL A 310 35.80 14.77 -24.56
CA VAL A 310 36.55 13.87 -25.42
C VAL A 310 37.29 14.77 -26.40
N PRO A 311 38.62 14.93 -26.30
CA PRO A 311 39.36 15.66 -27.30
C PRO A 311 39.10 15.01 -28.67
N PRO A 312 38.96 15.81 -29.74
CA PRO A 312 38.88 15.25 -31.08
C PRO A 312 40.10 14.34 -31.30
N PRO A 313 39.96 13.22 -32.01
CA PRO A 313 41.11 12.43 -32.42
C PRO A 313 42.11 13.35 -33.12
N PRO A 314 43.43 13.18 -32.90
CA PRO A 314 44.42 13.94 -33.64
C PRO A 314 44.13 13.76 -35.14
N ASP A 315 44.23 14.86 -35.90
CA ASP A 315 44.07 14.85 -37.35
C ASP A 315 44.87 13.68 -37.89
N SER A 316 44.15 12.63 -38.29
CA SER A 316 44.78 11.47 -38.91
C SER A 316 45.38 12.01 -40.19
N GLU A 317 46.72 11.97 -40.27
CA GLU A 317 47.47 12.32 -41.47
C GLU A 317 46.70 11.74 -42.65
N VAL A 318 46.19 12.63 -43.49
CA VAL A 318 45.49 12.26 -44.71
C VAL A 318 46.55 11.55 -45.53
N ASP A 319 46.54 10.21 -45.51
CA ASP A 319 47.43 9.40 -46.34
C ASP A 319 47.25 9.90 -47.78
N GLU A 320 48.30 10.56 -48.26
CA GLU A 320 48.42 11.12 -49.59
C GLU A 320 48.15 9.98 -50.58
N VAL A 321 46.95 10.00 -51.18
CA VAL A 321 46.53 8.99 -52.16
C VAL A 321 47.52 9.06 -53.32
N ALA A 322 48.41 8.06 -53.38
CA ALA A 322 49.39 7.93 -54.44
C ALA A 322 48.68 7.93 -55.80
N GLU A 323 49.03 8.91 -56.64
CA GLU A 323 48.60 8.98 -58.04
C GLU A 323 48.97 7.65 -58.76
N PRO A 324 48.02 7.03 -59.48
CA PRO A 324 48.34 5.85 -60.27
C PRO A 324 49.27 6.24 -61.44
N PRO A 325 50.31 5.43 -61.74
CA PRO A 325 51.20 5.71 -62.86
C PRO A 325 50.42 5.62 -64.18
N GLY A 326 50.50 6.70 -64.96
CA GLY A 326 49.86 6.84 -66.26
C GLY A 326 50.30 5.79 -67.27
N SER A 327 49.34 5.37 -68.11
CA SER A 327 49.56 4.61 -69.35
C SER A 327 49.35 5.50 -70.57
#